data_AF-A0A1S3VP06-F1
#
_entry.id   AF-A0A1S3VP06-F1
#
_cell.length_a   1.000
_cell.length_b   1.000
_cell.length_c   1.000
_cell.angle_alpha   90.00
_cell.angle_beta   90.00
_cell.angle_gamma   90.00
#
_symmetry.space_group_name_H-M   'P 1'
#
loop_
_entity.id
_entity.type
_entity.pdbx_description
1 polymer ?
#
loop_
_entity_poly.entity_id
_entity_poly.type
_entity_poly.pdbx_seq_one_letter_code
_entity_poly.pdbx_strand_id
1 'polypeptide(L)'
;MGFVELLEVASMPIIQVLLVSALGALMATRYFDNLLSPDIRKALNKIVFLIFTPALIFSSFAKSVSLEDMISWWFMPVNVGLTFLIGGIIGWILVKLLKPNLKVEGLIIAACSSGNMGNLPLVIVPAICDEKGGPFGERDVCRSNGLSYASFSMALGGIFIWTYTLQTIRSRSLKFKALEAAEVMKVPNKEFDANAETLLLKDNDIQNTIEVPTSTYYGDTENQIPVDQVHQSSGSEKTESLWHRIVEVISQFLEELMSPPAIATFLGFLFGAVAWLRNLIIGDNAPLRVIQDSLQLLGNGTIPCITLLLGGNLTQVGLKSSTIKPLTLISIIIGRLFLLPLIGLFIVKAAANFGLLPVDPLFQYVLVMQYAMPPAMNISTMAQLFDVGNEECSVILLWTYSAAAIALTAWSTFLLWVLS
;
A
#
# COMPACT_ATOMS: atom_id res chain seq x y z
N MET A 1 -32.08 -1.53 -13.58
CA MET A 1 -31.41 -0.80 -14.67
C MET A 1 -30.94 -1.79 -15.72
N GLY A 2 -30.81 -1.36 -16.98
CA GLY A 2 -30.18 -2.15 -18.03
C GLY A 2 -28.66 -2.22 -17.85
N PHE A 3 -28.01 -3.26 -18.38
CA PHE A 3 -26.56 -3.42 -18.29
C PHE A 3 -25.77 -2.23 -18.86
N VAL A 4 -26.29 -1.56 -19.89
CA VAL A 4 -25.68 -0.37 -20.49
C VAL A 4 -25.76 0.85 -19.56
N GLU A 5 -26.89 1.05 -18.88
CA GLU A 5 -27.05 2.11 -17.87
C GLU A 5 -26.09 1.89 -16.68
N LEU A 6 -25.94 0.63 -16.25
CA LEU A 6 -24.99 0.27 -15.18
C LEU A 6 -23.53 0.43 -15.61
N LEU A 7 -23.22 0.22 -16.90
CA LEU A 7 -21.89 0.49 -17.44
C LEU A 7 -21.60 2.00 -17.47
N GLU A 8 -22.59 2.81 -17.86
CA GLU A 8 -22.50 4.28 -17.81
C GLU A 8 -22.22 4.76 -16.38
N VAL A 9 -23.08 4.38 -15.42
CA VAL A 9 -22.94 4.71 -13.98
C VAL A 9 -21.61 4.24 -13.40
N ALA A 10 -21.13 3.04 -13.74
CA ALA A 10 -19.83 2.54 -13.30
C ALA A 10 -18.65 3.29 -13.93
N SER A 11 -18.80 3.76 -15.17
CA SER A 11 -17.72 4.43 -15.92
C SER A 11 -17.48 5.87 -15.50
N MET A 12 -18.52 6.63 -15.11
CA MET A 12 -18.39 8.05 -14.77
C MET A 12 -17.37 8.31 -13.64
N PRO A 13 -17.41 7.62 -12.47
CA PRO A 13 -16.37 7.70 -11.44
C PRO A 13 -14.95 7.44 -11.95
N ILE A 14 -14.80 6.45 -12.82
CA ILE A 14 -13.49 6.00 -13.29
C ILE A 14 -12.94 6.97 -14.34
N ILE A 15 -13.78 7.49 -15.22
CA ILE A 15 -13.43 8.58 -16.14
C ILE A 15 -13.02 9.83 -15.36
N GLN A 16 -13.74 10.20 -14.30
CA GLN A 16 -13.36 11.32 -13.43
C GLN A 16 -11.99 11.11 -12.77
N VAL A 17 -11.73 9.92 -12.22
CA VAL A 17 -10.42 9.54 -11.67
C VAL A 17 -9.32 9.61 -12.74
N LEU A 18 -9.57 9.09 -13.94
CA LEU A 18 -8.62 9.09 -15.05
C LEU A 18 -8.32 10.50 -15.55
N LEU A 19 -9.31 11.39 -15.63
CA LEU A 19 -9.11 12.78 -16.07
C LEU A 19 -8.28 13.58 -15.05
N VAL A 20 -8.57 13.45 -13.75
CA VAL A 20 -7.79 14.11 -12.69
C VAL A 20 -6.38 13.48 -12.59
N SER A 21 -6.25 12.17 -12.79
CA SER A 21 -4.95 11.51 -12.88
C SER A 21 -4.17 11.96 -14.12
N ALA A 22 -4.82 12.15 -15.27
CA ALA A 22 -4.18 12.67 -16.47
C ALA A 22 -3.70 14.11 -16.27
N LEU A 23 -4.43 14.95 -15.53
CA LEU A 23 -3.98 16.28 -15.12
C LEU A 23 -2.74 16.19 -14.21
N GLY A 24 -2.77 15.35 -13.18
CA GLY A 24 -1.61 15.13 -12.29
C GLY A 24 -0.38 14.59 -13.03
N ALA A 25 -0.60 13.74 -14.04
CA ALA A 25 0.41 13.25 -14.96
C ALA A 25 1.00 14.41 -15.79
N LEU A 26 0.16 15.22 -16.45
CA LEU A 26 0.59 16.38 -17.24
C LEU A 26 1.42 17.36 -16.39
N MET A 27 0.97 17.68 -15.17
CA MET A 27 1.69 18.53 -14.21
C MET A 27 3.07 17.97 -13.80
N ALA A 28 3.27 16.66 -13.89
CA ALA A 28 4.55 16.00 -13.64
C ALA A 28 5.47 15.93 -14.89
N THR A 29 5.02 16.42 -16.05
CA THR A 29 5.85 16.51 -17.26
C THR A 29 6.58 17.85 -17.37
N ARG A 30 7.59 17.90 -18.26
CA ARG A 30 8.31 19.13 -18.62
C ARG A 30 7.43 20.24 -19.22
N TYR A 31 6.19 19.95 -19.63
CA TYR A 31 5.27 20.96 -20.18
C TYR A 31 4.79 21.95 -19.10
N PHE A 32 4.71 21.51 -17.84
CA PHE A 32 4.41 22.34 -16.67
C PHE A 32 5.66 22.49 -15.77
N ASP A 33 6.85 22.59 -16.37
CA ASP A 33 8.15 22.69 -15.67
C ASP A 33 8.41 21.60 -14.61
N ASN A 34 7.71 20.45 -14.70
CA ASN A 34 7.66 19.40 -13.69
C ASN A 34 7.12 19.89 -12.32
N LEU A 35 6.03 20.66 -12.31
CA LEU A 35 5.32 21.12 -11.11
C LEU A 35 5.02 19.97 -10.10
N LEU A 36 4.64 18.78 -10.57
CA LEU A 36 4.65 17.56 -9.74
C LEU A 36 6.02 16.84 -9.88
N SER A 37 7.07 17.49 -9.40
CA SER A 37 8.41 16.89 -9.32
C SER A 37 8.43 15.69 -8.37
N PRO A 38 9.41 14.77 -8.45
CA PRO A 38 9.57 13.69 -7.47
C PRO A 38 9.53 14.18 -6.01
N ASP A 39 10.22 15.28 -5.72
CA ASP A 39 10.32 15.82 -4.36
C ASP A 39 9.00 16.45 -3.89
N ILE A 40 8.32 17.19 -4.77
CA ILE A 40 6.99 17.74 -4.49
C ILE A 40 5.98 16.61 -4.27
N ARG A 41 6.02 15.55 -5.09
CA ARG A 41 5.17 14.36 -4.88
C ARG A 41 5.49 13.64 -3.58
N LYS A 42 6.77 13.50 -3.21
CA LYS A 42 7.19 12.91 -1.92
C LYS A 42 6.69 13.74 -0.74
N ALA A 43 6.79 15.07 -0.80
CA ALA A 43 6.29 15.99 0.22
C ALA A 43 4.76 15.98 0.31
N LEU A 44 4.05 16.07 -0.82
CA LEU A 44 2.59 16.05 -0.88
C LEU A 44 2.02 14.70 -0.41
N ASN A 45 2.66 13.58 -0.76
CA ASN A 45 2.26 12.25 -0.27
C ASN A 45 2.46 12.12 1.25
N LYS A 46 3.50 12.73 1.83
CA LYS A 46 3.64 12.86 3.30
C LYS A 46 2.50 13.68 3.90
N ILE A 47 2.16 14.85 3.34
CA ILE A 47 1.05 15.69 3.84
C ILE A 47 -0.28 14.93 3.78
N VAL A 48 -0.55 14.24 2.67
CA VAL A 48 -1.74 13.40 2.51
C VAL A 48 -1.79 12.30 3.56
N PHE A 49 -0.70 11.54 3.76
CA PHE A 49 -0.65 10.44 4.72
C PHE A 49 -0.69 10.88 6.19
N LEU A 50 0.01 11.97 6.56
CA LEU A 50 0.13 12.45 7.94
C LEU A 50 -1.04 13.33 8.39
N ILE A 51 -1.71 14.02 7.46
CA ILE A 51 -2.65 15.10 7.79
C ILE A 51 -4.01 14.89 7.11
N PHE A 52 -4.07 14.85 5.78
CA PHE A 52 -5.37 14.90 5.08
C PHE A 52 -6.16 13.59 5.28
N THR A 53 -5.52 12.43 5.06
CA THR A 53 -6.19 11.14 5.21
C THR A 53 -6.60 10.84 6.66
N PRO A 54 -5.77 11.09 7.69
CA PRO A 54 -6.22 11.02 9.09
C PRO A 54 -7.43 11.93 9.38
N ALA A 55 -7.44 13.17 8.86
CA ALA A 55 -8.58 14.07 9.03
C ALA A 55 -9.85 13.57 8.31
N LEU A 56 -9.73 13.01 7.10
CA LEU A 56 -10.84 12.37 6.37
C LEU A 56 -11.41 11.18 7.14
N ILE A 57 -10.53 10.28 7.62
CA ILE A 57 -10.90 9.10 8.39
C ILE A 57 -11.64 9.53 9.67
N PHE A 58 -11.04 10.39 10.50
CA PHE A 58 -11.67 10.82 11.75
C PHE A 58 -13.02 11.49 11.49
N SER A 59 -13.07 12.46 10.57
CA SER A 59 -14.28 13.26 10.32
C SER A 59 -15.41 12.42 9.72
N SER A 60 -15.09 11.40 8.92
CA SER A 60 -16.06 10.41 8.46
C SER A 60 -16.53 9.57 9.65
N PHE A 61 -15.63 8.84 10.30
CA PHE A 61 -15.95 7.87 11.35
C PHE A 61 -16.79 8.45 12.50
N ALA A 62 -16.37 9.59 13.04
CA ALA A 62 -17.06 10.20 14.18
C ALA A 62 -18.50 10.60 13.80
N LYS A 63 -18.72 11.02 12.54
CA LYS A 63 -20.02 11.47 12.05
C LYS A 63 -20.96 10.31 11.74
N SER A 64 -20.47 9.20 11.21
CA SER A 64 -21.28 8.14 10.59
C SER A 64 -21.37 6.82 11.36
N VAL A 65 -20.44 6.51 12.27
CA VAL A 65 -20.29 5.15 12.82
C VAL A 65 -20.70 5.07 14.29
N SER A 66 -21.62 4.15 14.61
CA SER A 66 -21.93 3.76 15.99
C SER A 66 -21.22 2.46 16.41
N LEU A 67 -21.32 2.11 17.69
CA LEU A 67 -20.82 0.83 18.21
C LEU A 67 -21.51 -0.38 17.57
N GLU A 68 -22.80 -0.26 17.27
CA GLU A 68 -23.62 -1.33 16.68
C GLU A 68 -23.20 -1.59 15.22
N ASP A 69 -22.94 -0.51 14.47
CA ASP A 69 -22.40 -0.60 13.12
C ASP A 69 -21.04 -1.32 13.10
N MET A 70 -20.13 -0.99 14.01
CA MET A 70 -18.82 -1.65 14.06
C MET A 70 -18.93 -3.15 14.35
N ILE A 71 -19.84 -3.57 15.24
CA ILE A 71 -20.10 -5.00 15.49
C ILE A 71 -20.65 -5.65 14.22
N SER A 72 -21.54 -4.97 13.49
CA SER A 72 -22.07 -5.43 12.20
C SER A 72 -20.96 -5.60 11.14
N TRP A 73 -19.89 -4.79 11.19
CA TRP A 73 -18.80 -4.79 10.20
C TRP A 73 -17.64 -5.75 10.53
N TRP A 74 -17.76 -6.60 11.55
CA TRP A 74 -16.71 -7.53 12.01
C TRP A 74 -16.12 -8.42 10.89
N PHE A 75 -16.91 -8.71 9.86
CA PHE A 75 -16.47 -9.51 8.72
C PHE A 75 -15.44 -8.78 7.84
N MET A 76 -15.38 -7.44 7.84
CA MET A 76 -14.43 -6.69 7.01
C MET A 76 -12.95 -7.00 7.37
N PRO A 77 -12.52 -6.97 8.65
CA PRO A 77 -11.21 -7.49 9.06
C PRO A 77 -10.89 -8.89 8.53
N VAL A 78 -11.86 -9.82 8.56
CA VAL A 78 -11.71 -11.19 8.06
C VAL A 78 -11.55 -11.19 6.54
N ASN A 79 -12.37 -10.43 5.82
CA ASN A 79 -12.34 -10.29 4.36
C ASN A 79 -11.01 -9.68 3.85
N VAL A 80 -10.51 -8.66 4.54
CA VAL A 80 -9.18 -8.08 4.27
C VAL A 80 -8.12 -9.15 4.50
N GLY A 81 -8.11 -9.85 5.64
CA GLY A 81 -7.16 -10.93 5.92
C GLY A 81 -7.19 -12.05 4.87
N LEU A 82 -8.37 -12.46 4.40
CA LEU A 82 -8.55 -13.42 3.31
C LEU A 82 -8.01 -12.89 1.98
N THR A 83 -8.19 -11.60 1.67
CA THR A 83 -7.62 -10.98 0.47
C THR A 83 -6.09 -11.08 0.46
N PHE A 84 -5.44 -10.78 1.59
CA PHE A 84 -3.97 -10.90 1.72
C PHE A 84 -3.51 -12.36 1.65
N LEU A 85 -4.20 -13.28 2.31
CA LEU A 85 -3.87 -14.70 2.31
C LEU A 85 -3.98 -15.31 0.90
N ILE A 86 -5.12 -15.13 0.24
CA ILE A 86 -5.40 -15.71 -1.09
C ILE A 86 -4.51 -15.05 -2.15
N GLY A 87 -4.38 -13.72 -2.12
CA GLY A 87 -3.49 -13.00 -3.02
C GLY A 87 -2.01 -13.37 -2.81
N GLY A 88 -1.59 -13.63 -1.57
CA GLY A 88 -0.26 -14.13 -1.23
C GLY A 88 0.00 -15.55 -1.76
N ILE A 89 -0.99 -16.44 -1.65
CA ILE A 89 -0.94 -17.80 -2.23
C ILE A 89 -0.83 -17.72 -3.76
N ILE A 90 -1.66 -16.89 -4.42
CA ILE A 90 -1.59 -16.66 -5.88
C ILE A 90 -0.19 -16.15 -6.27
N GLY A 91 0.33 -15.12 -5.58
CA GLY A 91 1.66 -14.58 -5.83
C GLY A 91 2.77 -15.62 -5.64
N TRP A 92 2.69 -16.49 -4.63
CA TRP A 92 3.64 -17.58 -4.40
C TRP A 92 3.57 -18.66 -5.50
N ILE A 93 2.38 -19.01 -5.97
CA ILE A 93 2.19 -19.91 -7.12
C ILE A 93 2.83 -19.29 -8.37
N LEU A 94 2.59 -17.99 -8.64
CA LEU A 94 3.20 -17.29 -9.77
C LEU A 94 4.73 -17.27 -9.68
N VAL A 95 5.32 -17.03 -8.51
CA VAL A 95 6.77 -17.11 -8.30
C VAL A 95 7.30 -18.52 -8.64
N LYS A 96 6.63 -19.58 -8.18
CA LYS A 96 7.04 -20.98 -8.48
C LYS A 96 6.93 -21.33 -9.96
N LEU A 97 5.90 -20.85 -10.66
CA LEU A 97 5.68 -21.12 -12.08
C LEU A 97 6.64 -20.33 -12.98
N LEU A 98 6.81 -19.04 -12.71
CA LEU A 98 7.57 -18.11 -13.56
C LEU A 98 9.07 -18.11 -13.28
N LYS A 99 9.49 -18.55 -12.08
CA LYS A 99 10.89 -18.53 -11.58
C LYS A 99 11.59 -17.19 -11.89
N PRO A 100 11.06 -16.06 -11.37
CA PRO A 100 11.60 -14.74 -11.61
C PRO A 100 12.94 -14.55 -10.87
N ASN A 101 13.64 -13.44 -11.14
CA ASN A 101 14.78 -13.02 -10.32
C ASN A 101 14.30 -12.72 -8.89
N LEU A 102 15.12 -13.03 -7.88
CA LEU A 102 14.88 -12.77 -6.46
C LEU A 102 14.54 -11.29 -6.17
N LYS A 103 15.08 -10.33 -6.94
CA LYS A 103 14.68 -8.90 -6.91
C LYS A 103 13.16 -8.70 -7.07
N VAL A 104 12.51 -9.57 -7.86
CA VAL A 104 11.12 -9.44 -8.30
C VAL A 104 10.19 -10.42 -7.57
N GLU A 105 10.71 -11.49 -6.94
CA GLU A 105 9.90 -12.44 -6.16
C GLU A 105 9.04 -11.75 -5.08
N GLY A 106 9.68 -10.89 -4.27
CA GLY A 106 8.98 -10.14 -3.23
C GLY A 106 7.91 -9.21 -3.79
N LEU A 107 8.20 -8.56 -4.93
CA LEU A 107 7.28 -7.65 -5.61
C LEU A 107 6.07 -8.37 -6.20
N ILE A 108 6.22 -9.58 -6.74
CA ILE A 108 5.09 -10.38 -7.26
C ILE A 108 4.16 -10.79 -6.11
N ILE A 109 4.71 -11.29 -5.00
CA ILE A 109 3.90 -11.70 -3.85
C ILE A 109 3.19 -10.49 -3.23
N ALA A 110 3.92 -9.38 -3.05
CA ALA A 110 3.36 -8.11 -2.57
C ALA A 110 2.26 -7.58 -3.51
N ALA A 111 2.49 -7.56 -4.82
CA ALA A 111 1.52 -7.05 -5.78
C ALA A 111 0.24 -7.91 -5.87
N CYS A 112 0.35 -9.23 -5.69
CA CYS A 112 -0.82 -10.10 -5.67
C CYS A 112 -1.59 -10.05 -4.34
N SER A 113 -0.91 -9.95 -3.18
CA SER A 113 -1.55 -9.89 -1.85
C SER A 113 -2.15 -8.52 -1.53
N SER A 114 -1.41 -7.44 -1.77
CA SER A 114 -1.68 -6.12 -1.19
C SER A 114 -2.42 -5.22 -2.16
N GLY A 115 -3.73 -5.06 -1.95
CA GLY A 115 -4.54 -4.13 -2.73
C GLY A 115 -4.39 -2.69 -2.28
N ASN A 116 -4.58 -1.74 -3.21
CA ASN A 116 -4.74 -0.33 -2.91
C ASN A 116 -6.12 -0.04 -2.27
N MET A 117 -6.33 -0.57 -1.07
CA MET A 117 -7.59 -0.52 -0.31
C MET A 117 -7.92 0.86 0.29
N GLY A 118 -7.00 1.83 0.18
CA GLY A 118 -7.22 3.22 0.60
C GLY A 118 -7.58 4.13 -0.56
N ASN A 119 -6.57 4.46 -1.36
CA ASN A 119 -6.64 5.57 -2.32
C ASN A 119 -7.71 5.39 -3.40
N LEU A 120 -8.06 4.17 -3.79
CA LEU A 120 -9.05 3.93 -4.83
C LEU A 120 -10.49 3.77 -4.28
N PRO A 121 -10.76 2.98 -3.22
CA PRO A 121 -12.10 2.92 -2.62
C PRO A 121 -12.59 4.28 -2.10
N LEU A 122 -11.71 5.10 -1.52
CA LEU A 122 -12.05 6.46 -1.07
C LEU A 122 -12.45 7.42 -2.19
N VAL A 123 -12.21 7.10 -3.46
CA VAL A 123 -12.58 7.93 -4.61
C VAL A 123 -13.71 7.29 -5.42
N ILE A 124 -13.65 5.97 -5.65
CA ILE A 124 -14.65 5.23 -6.44
C ILE A 124 -15.99 5.13 -5.71
N VAL A 125 -15.99 4.74 -4.44
CA VAL A 125 -17.25 4.47 -3.70
C VAL A 125 -18.09 5.74 -3.53
N PRO A 126 -17.53 6.91 -3.13
CA PRO A 126 -18.32 8.14 -3.00
C PRO A 126 -18.84 8.65 -4.35
N ALA A 127 -18.07 8.49 -5.42
CA ALA A 127 -18.48 8.90 -6.77
C ALA A 127 -19.62 8.04 -7.32
N ILE A 128 -19.65 6.73 -7.03
CA ILE A 128 -20.81 5.87 -7.36
C ILE A 128 -22.07 6.30 -6.56
N CYS A 129 -21.90 6.69 -5.30
CA CYS A 129 -23.01 7.23 -4.50
C CYS A 129 -23.51 8.61 -4.97
N ASP A 130 -22.68 9.38 -5.68
CA ASP A 130 -23.04 10.69 -6.24
C ASP A 130 -23.86 10.58 -7.54
N GLU A 131 -23.91 9.39 -8.17
CA GLU A 131 -24.63 9.15 -9.42
C GLU A 131 -26.16 9.04 -9.28
N LYS A 132 -26.88 9.60 -10.26
CA LYS A 132 -28.34 9.70 -10.20
C LYS A 132 -29.00 8.33 -10.47
N GLY A 133 -29.74 7.85 -9.47
CA GLY A 133 -30.46 6.57 -9.55
C GLY A 133 -29.62 5.36 -9.17
N GLY A 134 -28.43 5.54 -8.58
CA GLY A 134 -27.59 4.44 -8.11
C GLY A 134 -28.33 3.46 -7.17
N PRO A 135 -27.96 2.17 -7.15
CA PRO A 135 -28.71 1.11 -6.45
C PRO A 135 -28.59 1.15 -4.91
N PHE A 136 -27.80 2.07 -4.37
CA PHE A 136 -27.40 2.11 -2.95
C PHE A 136 -28.20 3.15 -2.11
N GLY A 137 -29.35 3.60 -2.61
CA GLY A 137 -30.27 4.46 -1.87
C GLY A 137 -29.97 5.97 -1.98
N GLU A 138 -30.27 6.73 -0.93
CA GLU A 138 -30.11 8.19 -0.94
C GLU A 138 -28.64 8.62 -0.96
N ARG A 139 -28.34 9.63 -1.80
CA ARG A 139 -26.99 10.12 -2.09
C ARG A 139 -26.14 10.39 -0.85
N ASP A 140 -26.62 11.22 0.08
CA ASP A 140 -25.83 11.63 1.24
C ASP A 140 -25.58 10.49 2.23
N VAL A 141 -26.55 9.58 2.37
CA VAL A 141 -26.44 8.38 3.22
C VAL A 141 -25.46 7.38 2.60
N CYS A 142 -25.62 7.04 1.31
CA CYS A 142 -24.70 6.19 0.57
C CYS A 142 -23.28 6.76 0.66
N ARG A 143 -23.10 8.05 0.39
CA ARG A 143 -21.79 8.72 0.42
C ARG A 143 -21.17 8.63 1.81
N SER A 144 -21.91 8.94 2.87
CA SER A 144 -21.44 8.84 4.25
C SER A 144 -21.02 7.41 4.62
N ASN A 145 -21.85 6.41 4.33
CA ASN A 145 -21.57 5.00 4.63
C ASN A 145 -20.39 4.47 3.79
N GLY A 146 -20.36 4.79 2.49
CA GLY A 146 -19.31 4.42 1.55
C GLY A 146 -17.94 4.98 1.91
N LEU A 147 -17.86 6.26 2.32
CA LEU A 147 -16.63 6.84 2.89
C LEU A 147 -16.18 6.08 4.14
N SER A 148 -17.12 5.65 4.99
CA SER A 148 -16.83 4.94 6.24
C SER A 148 -16.27 3.54 5.98
N TYR A 149 -16.92 2.77 5.09
CA TYR A 149 -16.47 1.45 4.66
C TYR A 149 -15.10 1.51 3.99
N ALA A 150 -14.88 2.49 3.09
CA ALA A 150 -13.60 2.71 2.43
C ALA A 150 -12.50 3.13 3.42
N SER A 151 -12.83 3.99 4.40
CA SER A 151 -11.90 4.42 5.45
C SER A 151 -11.51 3.27 6.39
N PHE A 152 -12.47 2.41 6.79
CA PHE A 152 -12.19 1.24 7.61
C PHE A 152 -11.33 0.22 6.86
N SER A 153 -11.69 -0.04 5.60
CA SER A 153 -10.92 -0.84 4.66
C SER A 153 -9.49 -0.32 4.49
N MET A 154 -9.29 1.00 4.45
CA MET A 154 -7.96 1.61 4.39
C MET A 154 -7.14 1.33 5.65
N ALA A 155 -7.74 1.53 6.84
CA ALA A 155 -7.05 1.34 8.11
C ALA A 155 -6.60 -0.12 8.29
N LEU A 156 -7.52 -1.07 8.08
CA LEU A 156 -7.24 -2.51 8.12
C LEU A 156 -6.20 -2.90 7.06
N GLY A 157 -6.39 -2.46 5.82
CA GLY A 157 -5.44 -2.71 4.73
C GLY A 157 -4.04 -2.16 5.02
N GLY A 158 -3.94 -1.00 5.67
CA GLY A 158 -2.68 -0.41 6.13
C GLY A 158 -1.92 -1.33 7.10
N ILE A 159 -2.60 -1.85 8.13
CA ILE A 159 -2.03 -2.79 9.10
C ILE A 159 -1.47 -4.03 8.37
N PHE A 160 -2.24 -4.64 7.45
CA PHE A 160 -1.77 -5.81 6.69
C PHE A 160 -0.64 -5.48 5.69
N ILE A 161 -0.65 -4.30 5.07
CA ILE A 161 0.44 -3.82 4.21
C ILE A 161 1.74 -3.78 5.00
N TRP A 162 1.77 -3.04 6.10
CA TRP A 162 3.01 -2.78 6.81
C TRP A 162 3.48 -3.93 7.72
N THR A 163 2.60 -4.85 8.12
CA THR A 163 3.02 -6.08 8.81
C THR A 163 3.45 -7.17 7.82
N TYR A 164 2.55 -7.64 6.95
CA TYR A 164 2.82 -8.77 6.05
C TYR A 164 3.65 -8.39 4.83
N THR A 165 3.30 -7.28 4.16
CA THR A 165 3.92 -6.92 2.88
C THR A 165 5.34 -6.37 3.08
N LEU A 166 5.52 -5.51 4.09
CA LEU A 166 6.84 -5.03 4.48
C LEU A 166 7.77 -6.21 4.80
N GLN A 167 7.33 -7.16 5.63
CA GLN A 167 8.15 -8.29 6.03
C GLN A 167 8.46 -9.24 4.85
N THR A 168 7.51 -9.39 3.93
CA THR A 168 7.70 -10.14 2.67
C THR A 168 8.79 -9.50 1.80
N ILE A 169 8.74 -8.17 1.61
CA ILE A 169 9.74 -7.43 0.83
C ILE A 169 11.08 -7.44 1.56
N ARG A 170 11.13 -7.06 2.85
CA ARG A 170 12.33 -7.09 3.72
C ARG A 170 13.06 -8.42 3.62
N SER A 171 12.36 -9.54 3.81
CA SER A 171 12.96 -10.88 3.78
C SER A 171 13.55 -11.24 2.41
N ARG A 172 12.93 -10.81 1.31
CA ARG A 172 13.43 -11.08 -0.07
C ARG A 172 14.57 -10.13 -0.43
N SER A 173 14.47 -8.86 -0.10
CA SER A 173 15.51 -7.84 -0.35
C SER A 173 16.80 -8.13 0.43
N LEU A 174 16.71 -8.57 1.69
CA LEU A 174 17.88 -8.99 2.48
C LEU A 174 18.55 -10.24 1.88
N LYS A 175 17.76 -11.24 1.45
CA LYS A 175 18.30 -12.41 0.75
C LYS A 175 18.96 -12.05 -0.57
N PHE A 176 18.38 -11.09 -1.31
CA PHE A 176 18.97 -10.59 -2.54
C PHE A 176 20.34 -9.93 -2.28
N LYS A 177 20.42 -8.97 -1.35
CA LYS A 177 21.67 -8.29 -0.99
C LYS A 177 22.73 -9.25 -0.46
N ALA A 178 22.35 -10.28 0.30
CA ALA A 178 23.28 -11.31 0.76
C ALA A 178 23.86 -12.16 -0.39
N LEU A 179 23.06 -12.49 -1.41
CA LEU A 179 23.56 -13.18 -2.60
C LEU A 179 24.47 -12.29 -3.46
N GLU A 180 24.09 -11.03 -3.66
CA GLU A 180 24.89 -10.04 -4.41
C GLU A 180 26.27 -9.85 -3.75
N ALA A 181 26.33 -9.68 -2.42
CA ALA A 181 27.59 -9.64 -1.68
C ALA A 181 28.41 -10.93 -1.83
N ALA A 182 27.78 -12.10 -1.76
CA ALA A 182 28.44 -13.40 -1.93
C ALA A 182 28.90 -13.67 -3.37
N GLU A 183 28.32 -13.02 -4.38
CA GLU A 183 28.79 -13.05 -5.77
C GLU A 183 29.98 -12.11 -5.98
N VAL A 184 29.96 -10.90 -5.39
CA VAL A 184 31.11 -9.98 -5.40
C VAL A 184 32.35 -10.64 -4.77
N MET A 185 32.20 -11.34 -3.64
CA MET A 185 33.28 -12.10 -3.00
C MET A 185 33.81 -13.30 -3.82
N LYS A 186 33.09 -13.74 -4.86
CA LYS A 186 33.50 -14.85 -5.75
C LYS A 186 34.16 -14.39 -7.03
N VAL A 187 34.18 -13.09 -7.32
CA VAL A 187 34.96 -12.55 -8.44
C VAL A 187 36.45 -12.79 -8.13
N PRO A 188 37.19 -13.56 -8.94
CA PRO A 188 38.62 -13.76 -8.70
C PRO A 188 39.32 -12.41 -8.78
N ASN A 189 40.20 -12.12 -7.81
CA ASN A 189 40.94 -10.88 -7.79
C ASN A 189 41.77 -10.78 -9.10
N LYS A 190 41.40 -9.83 -9.98
CA LYS A 190 42.10 -9.59 -11.26
C LYS A 190 43.28 -8.64 -11.11
N GLU A 191 43.82 -8.51 -9.91
CA GLU A 191 45.13 -7.92 -9.68
C GLU A 191 46.20 -8.90 -10.18
N PHE A 192 46.62 -8.69 -11.43
CA PHE A 192 47.59 -9.50 -12.14
C PHE A 192 49.05 -9.25 -11.69
N ASP A 193 49.25 -8.79 -10.45
CA ASP A 193 50.54 -8.43 -9.84
C ASP A 193 50.71 -8.96 -8.40
N ALA A 194 49.87 -9.91 -7.96
CA ALA A 194 50.07 -10.64 -6.71
C ALA A 194 51.17 -11.72 -6.84
N ASN A 195 52.43 -11.29 -6.99
CA ASN A 195 53.59 -12.19 -6.92
C ASN A 195 53.77 -12.77 -5.52
N ALA A 196 54.35 -13.97 -5.44
CA ALA A 196 54.44 -14.79 -4.22
C ALA A 196 55.36 -14.25 -3.09
N GLU A 197 55.81 -12.98 -3.16
CA GLU A 197 56.73 -12.36 -2.21
C GLU A 197 56.05 -11.41 -1.20
N THR A 198 54.79 -10.99 -1.42
CA THR A 198 54.07 -10.09 -0.48
C THR A 198 53.46 -10.78 0.73
N LEU A 199 53.64 -12.10 0.88
CA LEU A 199 52.97 -12.92 1.92
C LEU A 199 53.88 -13.33 3.09
N LEU A 200 55.15 -12.91 3.15
CA LEU A 200 56.14 -13.43 4.13
C LEU A 200 57.10 -12.42 4.79
N LEU A 201 56.91 -11.10 4.63
CA LEU A 201 57.72 -10.05 5.30
C LEU A 201 56.83 -8.82 5.56
N LYS A 202 56.73 -8.22 6.76
CA LYS A 202 57.53 -8.34 8.00
C LYS A 202 56.62 -8.32 9.24
N ASP A 203 57.03 -9.05 10.26
CA ASP A 203 56.73 -8.73 11.66
C ASP A 203 57.84 -7.83 12.23
N ASN A 204 57.54 -7.12 13.32
CA ASN A 204 58.41 -6.27 14.17
C ASN A 204 58.84 -4.85 13.73
N ASP A 205 58.69 -3.96 14.72
CA ASP A 205 59.46 -2.75 15.09
C ASP A 205 59.18 -1.37 14.44
N ILE A 206 58.24 -0.64 15.08
CA ILE A 206 58.41 0.68 15.75
C ILE A 206 59.47 1.65 15.16
N GLN A 207 59.04 2.80 14.60
CA GLN A 207 59.08 4.15 15.25
C GLN A 207 58.91 5.30 14.21
N ASN A 208 58.16 6.36 14.57
CA ASN A 208 58.14 7.75 14.06
C ASN A 208 58.45 8.02 12.55
N THR A 209 57.70 8.83 11.81
CA THR A 209 57.44 10.26 12.11
C THR A 209 56.31 10.83 11.24
N ILE A 210 55.70 11.91 11.70
CA ILE A 210 54.62 12.72 11.09
C ILE A 210 55.06 13.39 9.77
N GLU A 211 54.19 13.46 8.76
CA GLU A 211 53.84 14.73 8.09
C GLU A 211 52.54 14.65 7.24
N VAL A 212 51.76 15.73 7.28
CA VAL A 212 50.44 15.90 6.64
C VAL A 212 50.53 17.09 5.68
N PRO A 213 49.84 17.05 4.53
CA PRO A 213 49.12 18.25 4.10
C PRO A 213 47.62 18.00 3.91
N THR A 214 46.83 18.95 4.40
CA THR A 214 45.36 18.91 4.48
C THR A 214 44.70 19.69 3.34
N SER A 215 43.60 19.17 2.79
CA SER A 215 42.43 19.99 2.41
C SER A 215 41.16 19.12 2.44
N THR A 216 40.27 19.22 3.44
CA THR A 216 39.09 20.15 3.52
C THR A 216 38.27 20.21 2.22
N TYR A 217 36.93 20.07 2.16
CA TYR A 217 35.78 19.74 3.04
C TYR A 217 34.83 18.86 2.17
N TYR A 218 33.84 18.07 2.60
CA TYR A 218 33.21 17.62 3.88
C TYR A 218 32.53 16.24 3.55
N GLY A 219 31.90 15.45 4.42
CA GLY A 219 31.58 15.61 5.85
C GLY A 219 30.08 15.68 6.14
N ASP A 220 29.35 14.55 6.08
CA ASP A 220 28.26 14.29 7.05
C ASP A 220 27.89 12.80 7.13
N THR A 221 28.08 12.26 8.32
CA THR A 221 27.82 10.89 8.78
C THR A 221 26.36 10.70 9.18
N GLU A 222 25.70 9.67 8.66
CA GLU A 222 24.85 8.75 9.45
C GLU A 222 24.32 7.59 8.58
N ASN A 223 24.75 6.36 8.91
CA ASN A 223 24.14 5.03 8.62
C ASN A 223 25.22 3.92 8.55
N GLN A 224 25.91 3.67 9.66
CA GLN A 224 26.57 2.38 9.88
C GLN A 224 25.71 1.55 10.83
N ILE A 225 24.88 0.68 10.25
CA ILE A 225 24.24 -0.41 10.99
C ILE A 225 25.36 -1.41 11.36
N PRO A 226 25.50 -1.83 12.63
CA PRO A 226 26.50 -2.83 12.99
C PRO A 226 26.23 -4.14 12.25
N VAL A 227 27.21 -4.59 11.46
CA VAL A 227 27.19 -5.92 10.85
C VAL A 227 27.74 -6.90 11.88
N ASP A 228 26.85 -7.52 12.67
CA ASP A 228 27.23 -8.63 13.53
C ASP A 228 27.73 -9.79 12.64
N GLN A 229 29.02 -10.09 12.78
CA GLN A 229 29.67 -11.16 12.03
C GLN A 229 29.19 -12.52 12.55
N VAL A 230 28.43 -13.23 11.73
CA VAL A 230 28.02 -14.61 12.01
C VAL A 230 29.23 -15.54 11.87
N HIS A 231 29.99 -15.69 12.96
CA HIS A 231 30.91 -16.81 13.09
C HIS A 231 30.12 -18.12 13.21
N GLN A 232 30.14 -18.93 12.15
CA GLN A 232 29.68 -20.31 12.23
C GLN A 232 30.58 -21.09 13.20
N SER A 233 30.02 -21.46 14.35
CA SER A 233 30.54 -22.54 15.19
C SER A 233 29.50 -23.64 15.28
N SER A 234 29.94 -24.89 15.08
CA SER A 234 29.08 -26.07 15.06
C SER A 234 28.73 -26.53 16.48
N GLY A 235 27.46 -26.45 16.88
CA GLY A 235 26.99 -27.14 18.08
C GLY A 235 25.69 -26.59 18.68
N SER A 236 24.77 -27.51 19.01
CA SER A 236 23.46 -27.31 19.66
C SER A 236 22.39 -26.54 18.86
N GLU A 237 21.31 -27.25 18.52
CA GLU A 237 20.02 -26.63 18.23
C GLU A 237 19.56 -25.87 19.48
N LYS A 238 19.63 -24.54 19.45
CA LYS A 238 19.02 -23.70 20.47
C LYS A 238 17.70 -23.17 19.95
N THR A 239 16.65 -23.43 20.72
CA THR A 239 15.30 -22.91 20.50
C THR A 239 15.31 -21.39 20.69
N GLU A 240 15.64 -20.63 19.64
CA GLU A 240 15.45 -19.18 19.64
C GLU A 240 13.99 -18.89 19.98
N SER A 241 13.78 -18.17 21.08
CA SER A 241 12.51 -18.30 21.79
C SER A 241 11.38 -17.68 20.97
N LEU A 242 10.28 -18.43 20.87
CA LEU A 242 9.02 -17.92 20.31
C LEU A 242 8.63 -16.59 20.96
N TRP A 243 9.00 -16.39 22.23
CA TRP A 243 8.82 -15.14 22.96
C TRP A 243 9.55 -13.94 22.36
N HIS A 244 10.83 -14.05 21.99
CA HIS A 244 11.53 -12.92 21.34
C HIS A 244 10.89 -12.58 19.99
N ARG A 245 10.50 -13.60 19.22
CA ARG A 245 9.83 -13.43 17.93
C ARG A 245 8.41 -12.85 18.07
N ILE A 246 7.69 -13.21 19.14
CA ILE A 246 6.39 -12.63 19.49
C ILE A 246 6.55 -11.17 19.94
N VAL A 247 7.56 -10.85 20.75
CA VAL A 247 7.85 -9.47 21.20
C VAL A 247 8.25 -8.60 20.02
N GLU A 248 9.08 -9.07 19.09
CA GLU A 248 9.47 -8.32 17.89
C GLU A 248 8.28 -8.07 16.94
N VAL A 249 7.39 -9.07 16.80
CA VAL A 249 6.14 -8.90 16.04
C VAL A 249 5.18 -7.93 16.73
N ILE A 250 5.08 -7.97 18.06
CA ILE A 250 4.24 -7.05 18.85
C ILE A 250 4.80 -5.63 18.85
N SER A 251 6.13 -5.43 18.91
CA SER A 251 6.73 -4.09 18.85
C SER A 251 6.55 -3.47 17.46
N GLN A 252 6.75 -4.25 16.39
CA GLN A 252 6.44 -3.82 15.02
C GLN A 252 4.94 -3.50 14.87
N PHE A 253 4.05 -4.31 15.46
CA PHE A 253 2.61 -4.05 15.45
C PHE A 253 2.22 -2.78 16.24
N LEU A 254 2.90 -2.47 17.34
CA LEU A 254 2.69 -1.27 18.15
C LEU A 254 3.18 0.00 17.46
N GLU A 255 4.37 -0.03 16.85
CA GLU A 255 4.89 1.06 16.02
C GLU A 255 3.96 1.34 14.82
N GLU A 256 3.40 0.28 14.22
CA GLU A 256 2.48 0.41 13.08
C GLU A 256 1.06 0.87 13.48
N LEU A 257 0.60 0.52 14.69
CA LEU A 257 -0.63 1.06 15.26
C LEU A 257 -0.51 2.56 15.57
N MET A 258 0.71 3.08 15.67
CA MET A 258 0.99 4.52 15.74
C MET A 258 1.02 5.21 14.36
N SER A 259 0.71 4.52 13.26
CA SER A 259 0.52 5.17 11.97
C SER A 259 -0.66 6.18 12.05
N PRO A 260 -0.52 7.42 11.54
CA PRO A 260 -1.56 8.45 11.70
C PRO A 260 -2.96 8.06 11.21
N PRO A 261 -3.13 7.29 10.11
CA PRO A 261 -4.44 6.78 9.73
C PRO A 261 -5.05 5.80 10.76
N ALA A 262 -4.24 4.96 11.40
CA ALA A 262 -4.71 4.03 12.43
C ALA A 262 -5.11 4.79 13.72
N ILE A 263 -4.30 5.75 14.16
CA ILE A 263 -4.64 6.64 15.28
C ILE A 263 -5.94 7.40 14.99
N ALA A 264 -6.11 7.95 13.78
CA ALA A 264 -7.35 8.65 13.42
C ALA A 264 -8.56 7.72 13.30
N THR A 265 -8.38 6.46 12.92
CA THR A 265 -9.44 5.45 12.96
C THR A 265 -9.84 5.17 14.40
N PHE A 266 -8.89 4.97 15.31
CA PHE A 266 -9.14 4.72 16.73
C PHE A 266 -9.82 5.92 17.41
N LEU A 267 -9.34 7.14 17.16
CA LEU A 267 -9.94 8.36 17.69
C LEU A 267 -11.31 8.64 17.06
N GLY A 268 -11.46 8.46 15.75
CA GLY A 268 -12.75 8.61 15.06
C GLY A 268 -13.79 7.63 15.59
N PHE A 269 -13.38 6.38 15.83
CA PHE A 269 -14.18 5.39 16.54
C PHE A 269 -14.54 5.83 17.95
N LEU A 270 -13.57 6.24 18.78
CA LEU A 270 -13.81 6.67 20.16
C LEU A 270 -14.83 7.82 20.23
N PHE A 271 -14.72 8.80 19.33
CA PHE A 271 -15.63 9.93 19.25
C PHE A 271 -17.00 9.60 18.62
N GLY A 272 -17.09 8.64 17.69
CA GLY A 272 -18.38 8.16 17.15
C GLY A 272 -19.14 7.25 18.11
N ALA A 273 -18.42 6.35 18.79
CA ALA A 273 -18.93 5.36 19.73
C ALA A 273 -19.48 5.97 21.02
N VAL A 274 -18.78 6.95 21.59
CA VAL A 274 -19.15 7.54 22.90
C VAL A 274 -20.04 8.76 22.66
N ALA A 275 -21.35 8.61 22.89
CA ALA A 275 -22.36 9.63 22.60
C ALA A 275 -22.07 11.03 23.20
N TRP A 276 -21.45 11.10 24.39
CA TRP A 276 -21.03 12.36 24.98
C TRP A 276 -19.89 13.05 24.19
N LEU A 277 -18.88 12.30 23.76
CA LEU A 277 -17.80 12.80 22.90
C LEU A 277 -18.35 13.19 21.51
N ARG A 278 -19.26 12.39 20.96
CA ARG A 278 -19.92 12.68 19.68
C ARG A 278 -20.63 14.02 19.74
N ASN A 279 -21.51 14.22 20.72
CA ASN A 279 -22.28 15.46 20.89
C ASN A 279 -21.43 16.70 21.25
N LEU A 280 -20.19 16.50 21.69
CA LEU A 280 -19.24 17.60 21.94
C LEU A 280 -18.72 18.21 20.63
N ILE A 281 -18.55 17.40 19.59
CA ILE A 281 -17.88 17.75 18.32
C ILE A 281 -18.83 17.72 17.11
N ILE A 282 -19.95 16.99 17.17
CA ILE A 282 -20.88 16.76 16.06
C ILE A 282 -22.31 17.16 16.44
N GLY A 283 -22.97 17.87 15.52
CA GLY A 283 -24.31 18.42 15.68
C GLY A 283 -24.30 19.95 15.56
N ASP A 284 -25.41 20.55 15.15
CA ASP A 284 -25.45 21.99 14.88
C ASP A 284 -25.17 22.85 16.11
N ASN A 285 -25.54 22.36 17.30
CA ASN A 285 -25.34 22.97 18.60
C ASN A 285 -24.08 22.47 19.34
N ALA A 286 -23.20 21.69 18.70
CA ALA A 286 -22.03 21.12 19.35
C ALA A 286 -20.98 22.21 19.70
N PRO A 287 -20.49 22.30 20.95
CA PRO A 287 -19.63 23.40 21.37
C PRO A 287 -18.25 23.41 20.68
N LEU A 288 -17.76 22.25 20.23
CA LEU A 288 -16.49 22.11 19.51
C LEU A 288 -16.68 21.73 18.03
N ARG A 289 -17.83 22.09 17.42
CA ARG A 289 -18.13 21.80 16.00
C ARG A 289 -17.04 22.26 15.03
N VAL A 290 -16.35 23.35 15.37
CA VAL A 290 -15.20 23.89 14.62
C VAL A 290 -14.09 22.84 14.40
N ILE A 291 -13.89 21.91 15.33
CA ILE A 291 -12.91 20.80 15.18
C ILE A 291 -13.35 19.87 14.05
N GLN A 292 -14.61 19.43 14.06
CA GLN A 292 -15.18 18.59 13.00
C GLN A 292 -15.17 19.29 11.65
N ASP A 293 -15.64 20.54 11.61
CA ASP A 293 -15.72 21.33 10.36
C ASP A 293 -14.31 21.55 9.77
N SER A 294 -13.29 21.77 10.60
CA SER A 294 -11.89 21.90 10.18
C SER A 294 -11.30 20.57 9.67
N LEU A 295 -11.55 19.46 10.38
CA LEU A 295 -11.08 18.13 9.97
C LEU A 295 -11.78 17.66 8.70
N GLN A 296 -13.06 17.99 8.51
CA GLN A 296 -13.79 17.69 7.29
C GLN A 296 -13.31 18.55 6.11
N LEU A 297 -13.02 19.84 6.31
CA LEU A 297 -12.41 20.70 5.29
C LEU A 297 -11.07 20.12 4.79
N LEU A 298 -10.21 19.73 5.74
CA LEU A 298 -8.90 19.13 5.48
C LEU A 298 -9.02 17.76 4.82
N GLY A 299 -9.95 16.93 5.32
CA GLY A 299 -10.27 15.61 4.79
C GLY A 299 -10.78 15.64 3.36
N ASN A 300 -11.63 16.61 3.01
CA ASN A 300 -12.13 16.80 1.64
C ASN A 300 -11.00 17.04 0.61
N GLY A 301 -9.85 17.59 1.04
CA GLY A 301 -8.65 17.73 0.20
C GLY A 301 -7.95 16.42 -0.16
N THR A 302 -8.20 15.34 0.59
CA THR A 302 -7.58 14.02 0.40
C THR A 302 -7.83 13.45 -1.00
N ILE A 303 -9.09 13.40 -1.41
CA ILE A 303 -9.54 12.79 -2.68
C ILE A 303 -8.85 13.43 -3.91
N PRO A 304 -8.90 14.76 -4.13
CA PRO A 304 -8.23 15.37 -5.28
C PRO A 304 -6.70 15.24 -5.19
N CYS A 305 -6.09 15.41 -4.02
CA CYS A 305 -4.63 15.28 -3.86
C CYS A 305 -4.12 13.87 -4.13
N ILE A 306 -4.81 12.83 -3.63
CA ILE A 306 -4.49 11.42 -3.92
C ILE A 306 -4.60 11.13 -5.42
N THR A 307 -5.63 11.67 -6.08
CA THR A 307 -5.88 11.41 -7.51
C THR A 307 -4.83 12.11 -8.39
N LEU A 308 -4.43 13.34 -8.05
CA LEU A 308 -3.31 14.03 -8.71
C LEU A 308 -1.97 13.31 -8.47
N LEU A 309 -1.71 12.85 -7.23
CA LEU A 309 -0.52 12.07 -6.89
C LEU A 309 -0.44 10.75 -7.67
N LEU A 310 -1.56 10.04 -7.80
CA LEU A 310 -1.66 8.82 -8.59
C LEU A 310 -1.21 9.09 -10.03
N GLY A 311 -1.76 10.12 -10.66
CA GLY A 311 -1.37 10.59 -11.98
C GLY A 311 0.12 10.94 -12.12
N GLY A 312 0.61 11.81 -11.24
CA GLY A 312 2.00 12.27 -11.30
C GLY A 312 3.02 11.18 -10.98
N ASN A 313 2.66 10.16 -10.21
CA ASN A 313 3.53 8.99 -9.99
C ASN A 313 3.68 8.13 -11.25
N LEU A 314 2.62 8.01 -12.06
CA LEU A 314 2.64 7.18 -13.27
C LEU A 314 3.57 7.73 -14.37
N THR A 315 3.83 9.03 -14.45
CA THR A 315 4.73 9.61 -15.48
C THR A 315 6.21 9.42 -15.20
N GLN A 316 6.57 9.17 -13.93
CA GLN A 316 7.94 8.83 -13.56
C GLN A 316 8.25 7.34 -13.70
N VAL A 317 7.23 6.49 -13.86
CA VAL A 317 7.45 5.08 -14.16
C VAL A 317 8.03 4.96 -15.56
N GLY A 318 9.29 4.54 -15.63
CA GLY A 318 10.02 4.52 -16.88
C GLY A 318 9.43 3.56 -17.91
N LEU A 319 8.95 4.10 -19.04
CA LEU A 319 8.80 3.37 -20.30
C LEU A 319 10.15 2.83 -20.86
N LYS A 320 11.26 3.02 -20.15
CA LYS A 320 12.64 2.78 -20.61
C LYS A 320 13.35 1.56 -20.02
N SER A 321 12.74 0.80 -19.10
CA SER A 321 13.39 -0.39 -18.52
C SER A 321 12.66 -1.69 -18.89
N SER A 322 13.33 -2.52 -19.68
CA SER A 322 12.88 -3.84 -20.16
C SER A 322 13.17 -4.98 -19.16
N THR A 323 13.23 -4.65 -17.87
CA THR A 323 13.71 -5.52 -16.79
C THR A 323 12.79 -6.70 -16.47
N ILE A 324 11.48 -6.59 -16.77
CA ILE A 324 10.48 -7.62 -16.44
C ILE A 324 9.98 -8.32 -17.70
N LYS A 325 9.97 -9.66 -17.67
CA LYS A 325 9.35 -10.50 -18.70
C LYS A 325 7.85 -10.17 -18.84
N PRO A 326 7.31 -9.90 -20.04
CA PRO A 326 5.89 -9.58 -20.23
C PRO A 326 4.92 -10.62 -19.65
N LEU A 327 5.28 -11.90 -19.70
CA LEU A 327 4.50 -13.00 -19.10
C LEU A 327 4.28 -12.79 -17.59
N THR A 328 5.25 -12.23 -16.86
CA THR A 328 5.11 -11.92 -15.43
C THR A 328 4.08 -10.82 -15.20
N LEU A 329 4.11 -9.76 -16.00
CA LEU A 329 3.14 -8.65 -15.90
C LEU A 329 1.72 -9.14 -16.20
N ILE A 330 1.54 -9.90 -17.28
CA ILE A 330 0.26 -10.51 -17.64
C ILE A 330 -0.24 -11.44 -16.53
N SER A 331 0.66 -12.23 -15.93
CA SER A 331 0.31 -13.15 -14.83
C SER A 331 -0.12 -12.40 -13.55
N ILE A 332 0.55 -11.30 -13.18
CA ILE A 332 0.12 -10.45 -12.06
C ILE A 332 -1.24 -9.83 -12.36
N ILE A 333 -1.46 -9.30 -13.57
CA ILE A 333 -2.73 -8.70 -14.00
C ILE A 333 -3.88 -9.72 -13.91
N ILE A 334 -3.73 -10.92 -14.46
CA ILE A 334 -4.75 -11.99 -14.39
C ILE A 334 -4.98 -12.42 -12.93
N GLY A 335 -3.90 -12.68 -12.18
CA GLY A 335 -3.98 -13.12 -10.79
C GLY A 335 -4.66 -12.11 -9.88
N ARG A 336 -4.30 -10.83 -9.98
CA ARG A 336 -4.77 -9.75 -9.09
C ARG A 336 -6.09 -9.13 -9.52
N LEU A 337 -6.30 -8.87 -10.82
CA LEU A 337 -7.46 -8.10 -11.31
C LEU A 337 -8.61 -8.97 -11.82
N PHE A 338 -8.43 -10.29 -11.93
CA PHE A 338 -9.49 -11.20 -12.40
C PHE A 338 -9.69 -12.40 -11.48
N LEU A 339 -8.65 -13.19 -11.21
CA LEU A 339 -8.78 -14.39 -10.38
C LEU A 339 -9.13 -14.07 -8.92
N LEU A 340 -8.41 -13.12 -8.31
CA LEU A 340 -8.64 -12.71 -6.93
C LEU A 340 -10.04 -12.11 -6.68
N PRO A 341 -10.56 -11.14 -7.47
CA PRO A 341 -11.94 -10.65 -7.32
C PRO A 341 -13.01 -11.69 -7.63
N LEU A 342 -12.77 -12.64 -8.54
CA LEU A 342 -13.69 -13.76 -8.75
C LEU A 342 -13.80 -14.63 -7.50
N ILE A 343 -12.69 -14.93 -6.82
CA ILE A 343 -12.69 -15.65 -5.55
C ILE A 343 -13.37 -14.82 -4.44
N GLY A 344 -13.07 -13.52 -4.37
CA GLY A 344 -13.70 -12.59 -3.43
C GLY A 344 -15.23 -12.54 -3.55
N LEU A 345 -15.75 -12.52 -4.78
CA LEU A 345 -17.19 -12.59 -5.05
C LEU A 345 -17.83 -13.85 -4.43
N PHE A 346 -17.21 -15.02 -4.59
CA PHE A 346 -17.73 -16.26 -4.00
C PHE A 346 -17.67 -16.24 -2.48
N ILE A 347 -16.61 -15.69 -1.88
CA ILE A 347 -16.45 -15.58 -0.42
C ILE A 347 -17.53 -14.65 0.16
N VAL A 348 -17.69 -13.46 -0.40
CA VAL A 348 -18.67 -12.47 0.09
C VAL A 348 -20.10 -12.97 -0.13
N LYS A 349 -20.40 -13.59 -1.28
CA LYS A 349 -21.73 -14.16 -1.53
C LYS A 349 -22.05 -15.36 -0.64
N ALA A 350 -21.06 -16.19 -0.30
CA ALA A 350 -21.23 -17.25 0.69
C ALA A 350 -21.50 -16.65 2.09
N ALA A 351 -20.73 -15.65 2.52
CA ALA A 351 -20.92 -14.97 3.79
C ALA A 351 -22.29 -14.29 3.89
N ALA A 352 -22.79 -13.67 2.81
CA ALA A 352 -24.14 -13.14 2.72
C ALA A 352 -25.20 -14.23 2.92
N ASN A 353 -25.08 -15.35 2.22
CA ASN A 353 -26.01 -16.49 2.34
C ASN A 353 -26.01 -17.14 3.74
N PHE A 354 -24.90 -17.07 4.48
CA PHE A 354 -24.81 -17.52 5.87
C PHE A 354 -25.25 -16.47 6.90
N GLY A 355 -25.71 -15.29 6.48
CA GLY A 355 -26.15 -14.21 7.37
C GLY A 355 -25.00 -13.56 8.16
N LEU A 356 -23.76 -13.66 7.68
CA LEU A 356 -22.57 -13.10 8.33
C LEU A 356 -22.34 -11.62 7.99
N LEU A 357 -23.08 -11.08 7.03
CA LEU A 357 -22.94 -9.72 6.52
C LEU A 357 -24.17 -8.85 6.87
N PRO A 358 -23.98 -7.52 7.01
CA PRO A 358 -25.07 -6.55 6.98
C PRO A 358 -25.94 -6.71 5.71
N VAL A 359 -27.22 -6.32 5.83
CA VAL A 359 -28.19 -6.30 4.72
C VAL A 359 -27.84 -5.24 3.67
N ASP A 360 -26.96 -4.28 3.99
CA ASP A 360 -26.55 -3.20 3.09
C ASP A 360 -25.79 -3.73 1.84
N PRO A 361 -26.33 -3.58 0.62
CA PRO A 361 -25.64 -3.97 -0.61
C PRO A 361 -24.37 -3.16 -0.87
N LEU A 362 -24.26 -1.91 -0.37
CA LEU A 362 -23.05 -1.10 -0.47
C LEU A 362 -21.89 -1.72 0.32
N PHE A 363 -22.17 -2.35 1.47
CA PHE A 363 -21.16 -3.07 2.24
C PHE A 363 -20.61 -4.27 1.46
N GLN A 364 -21.51 -5.07 0.85
CA GLN A 364 -21.11 -6.20 0.01
C GLN A 364 -20.31 -5.75 -1.21
N TYR A 365 -20.71 -4.66 -1.86
CA TYR A 365 -19.97 -4.03 -2.95
C TYR A 365 -18.54 -3.68 -2.54
N VAL A 366 -18.35 -2.98 -1.41
CA VAL A 366 -17.01 -2.63 -0.91
C VAL A 366 -16.18 -3.87 -0.59
N LEU A 367 -16.76 -4.90 0.03
CA LEU A 367 -16.03 -6.14 0.35
C LEU A 367 -15.52 -6.89 -0.89
N VAL A 368 -16.26 -6.93 -2.00
CA VAL A 368 -15.75 -7.56 -3.24
C VAL A 368 -14.74 -6.63 -3.94
N MET A 369 -14.98 -5.32 -3.94
CA MET A 369 -14.07 -4.34 -4.53
C MET A 369 -12.67 -4.34 -3.88
N GLN A 370 -12.55 -4.69 -2.60
CA GLN A 370 -11.25 -4.91 -1.92
C GLN A 370 -10.34 -5.91 -2.65
N TYR A 371 -10.92 -6.97 -3.24
CA TYR A 371 -10.17 -7.96 -4.03
C TYR A 371 -9.82 -7.43 -5.43
N ALA A 372 -10.68 -6.60 -6.02
CA ALA A 372 -10.49 -6.04 -7.37
C ALA A 372 -9.42 -4.92 -7.45
N MET A 373 -9.03 -4.33 -6.31
CA MET A 373 -8.06 -3.23 -6.28
C MET A 373 -6.69 -3.64 -6.89
N PRO A 374 -6.04 -2.76 -7.68
CA PRO A 374 -4.65 -2.94 -8.11
C PRO A 374 -3.68 -2.95 -6.93
N PRO A 375 -2.40 -3.32 -7.16
CA PRO A 375 -1.38 -3.34 -6.12
C PRO A 375 -1.26 -2.03 -5.33
N ALA A 376 -1.00 -2.11 -4.02
CA ALA A 376 -0.84 -0.94 -3.16
C ALA A 376 0.37 -0.08 -3.57
N MET A 377 0.19 1.24 -3.71
CA MET A 377 1.30 2.14 -4.06
C MET A 377 2.46 2.08 -3.05
N ASN A 378 2.18 1.80 -1.77
CA ASN A 378 3.18 1.68 -0.70
C ASN A 378 4.25 0.61 -0.96
N ILE A 379 4.00 -0.37 -1.84
CA ILE A 379 5.00 -1.35 -2.29
C ILE A 379 6.22 -0.63 -2.91
N SER A 380 6.01 0.47 -3.64
CA SER A 380 7.11 1.30 -4.18
C SER A 380 7.96 1.95 -3.09
N THR A 381 7.33 2.42 -2.01
CA THR A 381 8.02 2.98 -0.85
C THR A 381 8.85 1.92 -0.12
N MET A 382 8.35 0.68 -0.04
CA MET A 382 9.08 -0.45 0.54
C MET A 382 10.27 -0.87 -0.35
N ALA A 383 10.10 -0.91 -1.68
CA ALA A 383 11.19 -1.15 -2.62
C ALA A 383 12.31 -0.09 -2.47
N GLN A 384 11.92 1.19 -2.33
CA GLN A 384 12.84 2.30 -2.11
C GLN A 384 13.56 2.20 -0.77
N LEU A 385 12.84 1.87 0.31
CA LEU A 385 13.39 1.74 1.66
C LEU A 385 14.49 0.67 1.74
N PHE A 386 14.30 -0.46 1.05
CA PHE A 386 15.29 -1.54 1.02
C PHE A 386 16.29 -1.42 -0.14
N ASP A 387 16.11 -0.45 -1.03
CA ASP A 387 16.87 -0.25 -2.27
C ASP A 387 17.04 -1.54 -3.09
N VAL A 388 15.90 -2.21 -3.38
CA VAL A 388 15.84 -3.42 -4.22
C VAL A 388 14.56 -3.39 -5.04
N GLY A 389 14.69 -3.58 -6.37
CA GLY A 389 13.55 -3.75 -7.26
C GLY A 389 12.78 -2.45 -7.59
N ASN A 390 13.42 -1.29 -7.46
CA ASN A 390 12.78 0.01 -7.64
C ASN A 390 12.19 0.22 -9.06
N GLU A 391 12.95 -0.13 -10.10
CA GLU A 391 12.48 -0.04 -11.49
C GLU A 391 11.39 -1.07 -11.76
N GLU A 392 11.60 -2.31 -11.31
CA GLU A 392 10.69 -3.42 -11.49
C GLU A 392 9.34 -3.16 -10.82
N CYS A 393 9.34 -2.66 -9.57
CA CYS A 393 8.13 -2.27 -8.87
C CYS A 393 7.38 -1.17 -9.61
N SER A 394 8.11 -0.19 -10.15
CA SER A 394 7.52 0.89 -10.93
C SER A 394 6.81 0.33 -12.16
N VAL A 395 7.49 -0.50 -12.97
CA VAL A 395 6.91 -1.14 -14.17
C VAL A 395 5.68 -2.01 -13.84
N ILE A 396 5.71 -2.78 -12.75
CA ILE A 396 4.54 -3.55 -12.29
C ILE A 396 3.36 -2.61 -11.99
N LEU A 397 3.60 -1.51 -11.28
CA LEU A 397 2.54 -0.56 -10.91
C LEU A 397 1.93 0.12 -12.15
N LEU A 398 2.74 0.62 -13.09
CA LEU A 398 2.20 1.26 -14.31
C LEU A 398 1.27 0.32 -15.10
N TRP A 399 1.71 -0.90 -15.39
CA TRP A 399 0.90 -1.84 -16.18
C TRP A 399 -0.33 -2.35 -15.42
N THR A 400 -0.21 -2.62 -14.12
CA THR A 400 -1.37 -3.07 -13.31
C THR A 400 -2.40 -1.96 -13.10
N TYR A 401 -1.99 -0.70 -12.92
CA TYR A 401 -2.94 0.42 -12.82
C TYR A 401 -3.59 0.75 -14.18
N SER A 402 -2.84 0.64 -15.27
CA SER A 402 -3.38 0.81 -16.63
C SER A 402 -4.45 -0.25 -16.94
N ALA A 403 -4.20 -1.51 -16.57
CA ALA A 403 -5.19 -2.58 -16.68
C ALA A 403 -6.36 -2.41 -15.69
N ALA A 404 -6.11 -1.88 -14.49
CA ALA A 404 -7.14 -1.67 -13.48
C ALA A 404 -8.19 -0.64 -13.87
N ALA A 405 -7.86 0.37 -14.68
CA ALA A 405 -8.86 1.30 -15.23
C ALA A 405 -10.00 0.55 -15.95
N ILE A 406 -9.65 -0.45 -16.77
CA ILE A 406 -10.61 -1.29 -17.50
C ILE A 406 -11.25 -2.31 -16.55
N ALA A 407 -10.43 -3.03 -15.76
CA ALA A 407 -10.91 -4.11 -14.90
C ALA A 407 -11.84 -3.62 -13.78
N LEU A 408 -11.55 -2.48 -13.15
CA LEU A 408 -12.41 -1.88 -12.13
C LEU A 408 -13.73 -1.39 -12.73
N THR A 409 -13.76 -0.91 -13.97
CA THR A 409 -15.02 -0.55 -14.66
C THR A 409 -15.88 -1.79 -14.87
N ALA A 410 -15.29 -2.87 -15.40
CA ALA A 410 -15.98 -4.13 -15.64
C ALA A 410 -16.50 -4.75 -14.32
N TRP A 411 -15.68 -4.80 -13.27
CA TRP A 411 -16.08 -5.29 -11.95
C TRP A 411 -17.14 -4.41 -11.30
N SER A 412 -17.02 -3.08 -11.36
CA SER A 412 -18.03 -2.18 -10.79
C SER A 412 -19.38 -2.37 -11.48
N THR A 413 -19.41 -2.40 -12.83
CA THR A 413 -20.62 -2.67 -13.62
C THR A 413 -21.25 -4.02 -13.25
N PHE A 414 -20.43 -5.07 -13.19
CA PHE A 414 -20.89 -6.42 -12.87
C PHE A 414 -21.43 -6.52 -11.43
N LEU A 415 -20.76 -5.91 -10.45
CA LEU A 415 -21.20 -5.92 -9.06
C LEU A 415 -22.47 -5.09 -8.86
N LEU A 416 -22.58 -3.93 -9.50
CA LEU A 416 -23.82 -3.15 -9.50
C LEU A 416 -24.98 -3.98 -10.09
N TRP A 417 -24.75 -4.72 -11.17
CA TRP A 417 -25.76 -5.61 -11.77
C TRP A 417 -26.13 -6.83 -10.91
N VAL A 418 -25.21 -7.35 -10.10
CA VAL A 418 -25.45 -8.49 -9.19
C VAL A 418 -26.11 -8.06 -7.87
N LEU A 419 -25.96 -6.78 -7.48
CA LEU A 419 -26.43 -6.23 -6.21
C LEU A 419 -27.66 -5.30 -6.35
N SER A 420 -28.15 -5.08 -7.58
CA SER A 420 -29.40 -4.38 -7.91
C SER A 420 -30.53 -5.35 -8.29
#